data_AF-A0A1H7IQ61-F1
#
_entry.id   AF-A0A1H7IQ61-F1
#
_cell.length_a   1.000
_cell.length_b   1.000
_cell.length_c   1.000
_cell.angle_alpha   90.00
_cell.angle_beta   90.00
_cell.angle_gamma   90.00
#
_symmetry.space_group_name_H-M   'P 1'
#
loop_
_entity.id
_entity.type
_entity.pdbx_description
1 polymer ?
#
loop_
_entity_poly.entity_id
_entity_poly.type
_entity_poly.pdbx_seq_one_letter_code
_entity_poly.pdbx_strand_id
1 'polypeptide(L)'
;MDPRTTTTGRRGPLALRRRPPAAVRRPALYLGVAVTGAVLVNSLVGVEPTAQAEAGTSQSVSVAEELGLSAQSGPIDVTEDLAPLEDLAASRSTREADQAAAQQAQAAADQAELDRQTAEAEALARAEAEKKAAEEAAAAAAAAEQEAAAAPASPTQQARAAATAAASVAATAVARISNTAGSVRSQTQSAADAVVSNVPGAAGITLGGTRASAADPGGHPSGLALDYMVMSNAALGDAIVEYHRAHWAELGVDYLIWQQRMLSSPGGSWQAMENRGSATANHMDHVHVNYN
;
A
#
# COMPACT_ATOMS: atom_id res chain seq x y z
N MET A 1 -12.16 72.69 23.51
CA MET A 1 -12.09 72.89 24.98
C MET A 1 -11.89 71.52 25.61
N ASP A 2 -10.63 71.11 25.74
CA ASP A 2 -10.16 70.07 26.67
C ASP A 2 -10.47 70.53 28.13
N PRO A 3 -10.53 69.67 29.19
CA PRO A 3 -9.45 68.71 29.46
C PRO A 3 -9.68 67.46 30.37
N ARG A 4 -8.66 66.59 30.33
CA ARG A 4 -8.02 65.78 31.41
C ARG A 4 -8.67 64.46 31.90
N THR A 5 -8.07 63.29 31.62
CA THR A 5 -6.96 62.55 32.30
C THR A 5 -7.28 62.00 33.70
N THR A 6 -7.15 60.67 33.88
CA THR A 6 -6.41 60.08 35.01
C THR A 6 -5.86 58.68 34.67
N THR A 7 -4.56 58.55 34.91
CA THR A 7 -3.70 57.35 34.92
C THR A 7 -3.72 56.70 36.31
N THR A 8 -3.70 55.37 36.41
CA THR A 8 -2.96 54.60 37.45
C THR A 8 -2.94 53.13 37.01
N GLY A 9 -1.78 52.51 36.71
CA GLY A 9 -0.89 51.84 37.67
C GLY A 9 -1.36 50.40 37.91
N ARG A 10 -0.58 49.32 38.03
CA ARG A 10 0.87 49.12 38.19
C ARG A 10 1.07 47.59 38.34
N ARG A 11 2.15 47.05 37.74
CA ARG A 11 2.92 45.84 38.14
C ARG A 11 2.26 44.44 38.06
N GLY A 12 2.88 43.57 37.25
CA GLY A 12 2.97 42.12 37.51
C GLY A 12 3.80 41.82 38.79
N PRO A 13 4.08 40.55 39.15
CA PRO A 13 4.97 39.75 38.30
C PRO A 13 4.85 38.20 38.46
N LEU A 14 5.78 37.50 37.79
CA LEU A 14 6.34 36.16 38.09
C LEU A 14 5.55 34.89 37.72
N ALA A 15 5.89 34.42 36.50
CA ALA A 15 6.40 33.09 36.19
C ALA A 15 6.29 31.97 37.25
N LEU A 16 5.63 30.87 36.86
CA LEU A 16 6.10 29.51 37.17
C LEU A 16 5.87 28.60 35.96
N ARG A 17 6.97 28.29 35.27
CA ARG A 17 7.08 27.16 34.34
C ARG A 17 6.93 25.86 35.14
N ARG A 18 6.03 24.97 34.73
CA ARG A 18 6.10 23.55 35.09
C ARG A 18 6.03 22.70 33.82
N ARG A 19 7.20 22.23 33.39
CA ARG A 19 7.36 21.08 32.49
C ARG A 19 7.04 19.81 33.26
N PRO A 20 6.30 18.84 32.70
CA PRO A 20 6.31 17.48 33.21
C PRO A 20 7.61 16.75 32.77
N PRO A 21 8.14 15.82 33.58
CA PRO A 21 9.34 15.07 33.24
C PRO A 21 9.07 13.95 32.22
N ALA A 22 10.02 13.76 31.32
CA ALA A 22 10.08 12.65 30.37
C ALA A 22 10.33 11.33 31.11
N ALA A 23 9.47 10.33 30.89
CA ALA A 23 9.68 8.97 31.35
C ALA A 23 10.39 8.16 30.26
N VAL A 24 11.68 7.90 30.47
CA VAL A 24 12.47 6.92 29.73
C VAL A 24 12.17 5.55 30.33
N ARG A 25 11.67 4.59 29.52
CA ARG A 25 11.70 3.16 29.85
C ARG A 25 11.97 2.31 28.60
N ARG A 26 13.14 1.70 28.54
CA ARG A 26 13.41 0.42 27.86
C ARG A 26 13.68 -0.63 28.94
N PRO A 27 13.17 -1.85 28.79
CA PRO A 27 13.88 -3.01 29.32
C PRO A 27 14.13 -4.09 28.26
N ALA A 28 15.17 -4.86 28.53
CA ALA A 28 15.86 -5.78 27.66
C ALA A 28 15.22 -7.18 27.56
N LEU A 29 15.61 -7.88 26.48
CA LEU A 29 15.94 -9.31 26.35
C LEU A 29 15.51 -10.29 27.46
N TYR A 30 14.71 -11.29 27.06
CA TYR A 30 14.81 -12.71 27.47
C TYR A 30 14.44 -13.55 26.22
N LEU A 31 15.37 -14.25 25.57
CA LEU A 31 15.90 -15.59 25.90
C LEU A 31 14.83 -16.69 25.86
N GLY A 32 14.89 -17.54 24.83
CA GLY A 32 14.08 -18.75 24.68
C GLY A 32 14.65 -19.65 23.58
N VAL A 33 15.78 -20.28 23.86
CA VAL A 33 16.45 -21.28 23.01
C VAL A 33 16.21 -22.68 23.59
N ALA A 34 16.12 -23.64 22.65
CA ALA A 34 16.29 -25.10 22.76
C ALA A 34 15.09 -25.96 23.18
N VAL A 35 14.67 -26.84 22.26
CA VAL A 35 14.72 -28.29 22.49
C VAL A 35 15.19 -29.00 21.21
N THR A 36 16.39 -29.57 21.28
CA THR A 36 16.95 -30.52 20.31
C THR A 36 16.59 -31.92 20.80
N GLY A 37 15.83 -32.69 20.02
CA GLY A 37 15.53 -34.10 20.31
C GLY A 37 16.25 -35.01 19.33
N ALA A 38 17.43 -35.50 19.71
CA ALA A 38 18.15 -36.54 18.97
C ALA A 38 17.60 -37.91 19.38
N VAL A 39 17.07 -38.67 18.42
CA VAL A 39 16.70 -40.08 18.59
C VAL A 39 17.93 -40.93 18.24
N LEU A 40 18.50 -41.60 19.25
CA LEU A 40 19.46 -42.67 19.08
C LEU A 40 18.91 -43.91 19.79
N VAL A 41 18.41 -44.88 19.02
CA VAL A 41 18.10 -46.22 19.53
C VAL A 41 19.24 -47.15 19.16
N ASN A 42 19.94 -47.60 20.19
CA ASN A 42 21.08 -48.49 20.16
C ASN A 42 20.59 -49.95 20.03
N SER A 43 20.99 -50.66 18.97
CA SER A 43 20.78 -52.11 18.85
C SER A 43 21.99 -52.85 19.42
N LEU A 44 21.81 -53.58 20.52
CA LEU A 44 22.79 -54.57 20.99
C LEU A 44 22.12 -55.94 21.09
N VAL A 45 22.66 -56.85 20.28
CA VAL A 45 22.48 -58.30 20.36
C VAL A 45 23.27 -58.82 21.56
N GLY A 46 22.63 -59.64 22.39
CA GLY A 46 23.26 -60.32 23.53
C GLY A 46 22.52 -61.63 23.85
N VAL A 47 23.31 -62.69 23.97
CA VAL A 47 22.97 -64.12 24.03
C VAL A 47 22.43 -64.53 25.43
N GLU A 48 21.60 -65.59 25.45
CA GLU A 48 20.72 -66.15 26.52
C GLU A 48 21.32 -66.40 27.94
N PRO A 49 20.48 -66.82 28.94
CA PRO A 49 20.21 -68.26 29.09
C PRO A 49 18.73 -68.65 29.37
N THR A 50 18.31 -69.69 28.66
CA THR A 50 17.43 -70.81 29.05
C THR A 50 16.61 -70.70 30.34
N ALA A 51 15.31 -70.44 30.18
CA ALA A 51 14.28 -70.84 31.13
C ALA A 51 13.52 -72.05 30.58
N GLN A 52 13.80 -73.24 31.12
CA GLN A 52 12.97 -74.43 30.90
C GLN A 52 11.64 -74.24 31.63
N ALA A 53 10.54 -74.07 30.88
CA ALA A 53 9.20 -74.30 31.39
C ALA A 53 8.77 -75.71 30.96
N GLU A 54 8.45 -76.56 31.94
CA GLU A 54 7.91 -77.90 31.73
C GLU A 54 6.66 -77.84 30.85
N ALA A 55 6.66 -78.61 29.76
CA ALA A 55 5.51 -78.78 28.90
C ALA A 55 4.46 -79.68 29.60
N GLY A 56 3.66 -79.07 30.47
CA GLY A 56 2.37 -79.65 30.84
C GLY A 56 1.48 -79.68 29.61
N THR A 57 1.20 -80.87 29.09
CA THR A 57 0.34 -81.10 27.92
C THR A 57 -1.12 -80.79 28.29
N SER A 58 -1.48 -79.51 28.32
CA SER A 58 -2.89 -79.12 28.25
C SER A 58 -3.31 -79.24 26.79
N GLN A 59 -4.05 -80.30 26.47
CA GLN A 59 -4.71 -80.39 25.18
C GLN A 59 -5.73 -79.26 25.08
N SER A 60 -5.38 -78.17 24.41
CA SER A 60 -6.34 -77.12 24.06
C SER A 60 -7.27 -77.68 23.00
N VAL A 61 -8.38 -78.27 23.44
CA VAL A 61 -9.49 -78.59 22.54
C VAL A 61 -10.09 -77.25 22.11
N SER A 62 -10.22 -77.03 20.80
CA SER A 62 -10.87 -75.82 20.29
C SER A 62 -12.32 -75.81 20.79
N VAL A 63 -12.79 -74.64 21.25
CA VAL A 63 -14.20 -74.44 21.64
C VAL A 63 -15.16 -74.87 20.52
N ALA A 64 -14.72 -74.77 19.26
CA ALA A 64 -15.50 -75.24 18.10
C ALA A 64 -15.71 -76.77 18.08
N GLU A 65 -14.73 -77.53 18.57
CA GLU A 65 -14.77 -79.00 18.62
C GLU A 65 -15.58 -79.50 19.83
N GLU A 66 -15.54 -78.79 20.96
CA GLU A 66 -16.41 -79.05 22.12
C GLU A 66 -17.89 -78.73 21.84
N LEU A 67 -18.17 -77.77 20.95
CA LEU A 67 -19.52 -77.42 20.51
C LEU A 67 -20.03 -78.23 19.30
N GLY A 68 -19.25 -79.19 18.80
CA GLY A 68 -19.64 -80.06 17.67
C GLY A 68 -19.84 -79.31 16.34
N LEU A 69 -19.23 -78.13 16.19
CA LEU A 69 -19.33 -77.32 14.98
C LEU A 69 -18.30 -77.83 13.96
N SER A 70 -18.75 -78.65 13.01
CA SER A 70 -17.95 -78.99 11.83
C SER A 70 -17.86 -77.78 10.90
N ALA A 71 -16.64 -77.32 10.62
CA ALA A 71 -16.42 -76.24 9.67
C ALA A 71 -16.90 -76.65 8.27
N GLN A 72 -18.02 -76.08 7.83
CA GLN A 72 -18.41 -76.09 6.43
C GLN A 72 -17.54 -75.09 5.68
N SER A 73 -16.35 -75.55 5.26
CA SER A 73 -15.46 -74.81 4.37
C SER A 73 -16.01 -74.83 2.94
N GLY A 74 -17.06 -74.05 2.69
CA GLY A 74 -17.38 -73.56 1.35
C GLY A 74 -16.53 -72.32 1.04
N PRO A 75 -16.19 -72.02 -0.22
CA PRO A 75 -15.55 -70.75 -0.55
C PRO A 75 -16.49 -69.61 -0.12
N ILE A 76 -16.10 -68.85 0.89
CA ILE A 76 -16.76 -67.58 1.21
C ILE A 76 -16.28 -66.61 0.14
N ASP A 77 -17.22 -66.04 -0.62
CA ASP A 77 -16.92 -64.99 -1.58
C ASP A 77 -16.62 -63.69 -0.81
N VAL A 78 -15.39 -63.58 -0.32
CA VAL A 78 -14.91 -62.42 0.47
C VAL A 78 -15.06 -61.12 -0.33
N THR A 79 -15.11 -61.19 -1.66
CA THR A 79 -15.27 -60.02 -2.53
C THR A 79 -16.67 -59.39 -2.44
N GLU A 80 -17.75 -60.15 -2.26
CA GLU A 80 -19.09 -59.56 -2.03
C GLU A 80 -19.21 -58.92 -0.64
N ASP A 81 -18.53 -59.46 0.37
CA ASP A 81 -18.63 -59.00 1.77
C ASP A 81 -17.83 -57.70 2.04
N LEU A 82 -16.90 -57.35 1.16
CA LEU A 82 -16.08 -56.13 1.25
C LEU A 82 -16.70 -54.91 0.53
N ALA A 83 -17.57 -55.12 -0.46
CA ALA A 83 -18.17 -54.03 -1.24
C ALA A 83 -18.89 -52.96 -0.36
N PRO A 84 -19.66 -53.33 0.69
CA PRO A 84 -20.28 -52.33 1.57
C PRO A 84 -19.27 -51.48 2.37
N LEU A 85 -18.09 -52.02 2.66
CA LEU A 85 -17.02 -51.31 3.37
C LEU A 85 -16.31 -50.32 2.45
N GLU A 86 -16.09 -50.70 1.18
CA GLU A 86 -15.54 -49.83 0.15
C GLU A 86 -16.47 -48.65 -0.14
N ASP A 87 -17.78 -48.89 -0.28
CA ASP A 87 -18.80 -47.85 -0.44
C ASP A 87 -18.84 -46.88 0.75
N LEU A 88 -18.67 -47.41 1.97
CA LEU A 88 -18.61 -46.58 3.18
C LEU A 88 -17.33 -45.73 3.22
N ALA A 89 -16.19 -46.29 2.79
CA ALA A 89 -14.93 -45.57 2.70
C ALA A 89 -14.98 -44.46 1.64
N ALA A 90 -15.53 -44.77 0.46
CA ALA A 90 -15.76 -43.79 -0.61
C ALA A 90 -16.69 -42.67 -0.12
N SER A 91 -17.81 -43.01 0.52
CA SER A 91 -18.76 -42.03 1.09
C SER A 91 -18.14 -41.13 2.16
N ARG A 92 -17.23 -41.67 2.99
CA ARG A 92 -16.49 -40.87 3.98
C ARG A 92 -15.52 -39.91 3.30
N SER A 93 -14.77 -40.40 2.30
CA SER A 93 -13.82 -39.57 1.55
C SER A 93 -14.53 -38.41 0.82
N THR A 94 -15.71 -38.66 0.22
CA THR A 94 -16.50 -37.59 -0.39
C THR A 94 -16.96 -36.55 0.63
N ARG A 95 -17.48 -36.98 1.78
CA ARG A 95 -17.90 -36.03 2.84
C ARG A 95 -16.75 -35.20 3.37
N GLU A 96 -15.57 -35.79 3.53
CA GLU A 96 -14.36 -35.08 3.96
C GLU A 96 -13.91 -34.05 2.91
N ALA A 97 -13.97 -34.40 1.63
CA ALA A 97 -13.68 -33.49 0.52
C ALA A 97 -14.68 -32.32 0.46
N ASP A 98 -15.98 -32.60 0.62
CA ASP A 98 -17.04 -31.58 0.65
C ASP A 98 -16.86 -30.63 1.85
N GLN A 99 -16.50 -31.18 3.01
CA GLN A 99 -16.22 -30.38 4.20
C GLN A 99 -15.00 -29.48 4.01
N ALA A 100 -13.92 -29.99 3.40
CA ALA A 100 -12.74 -29.19 3.10
C ALA A 100 -13.06 -28.08 2.09
N ALA A 101 -13.83 -28.38 1.05
CA ALA A 101 -14.29 -27.40 0.07
C ALA A 101 -15.16 -26.30 0.72
N ALA A 102 -16.08 -26.68 1.62
CA ALA A 102 -16.91 -25.73 2.36
C ALA A 102 -16.07 -24.82 3.27
N GLN A 103 -15.06 -25.37 3.97
CA GLN A 103 -14.14 -24.59 4.79
C GLN A 103 -13.32 -23.59 3.95
N GLN A 104 -12.84 -24.02 2.79
CA GLN A 104 -12.10 -23.14 1.88
C GLN A 104 -13.00 -22.02 1.33
N ALA A 105 -14.24 -22.32 0.98
CA ALA A 105 -15.21 -21.33 0.54
C ALA A 105 -15.52 -20.30 1.65
N GLN A 106 -15.67 -20.76 2.89
CA GLN A 106 -15.88 -19.88 4.04
C GLN A 106 -14.66 -18.97 4.27
N ALA A 107 -13.44 -19.53 4.25
CA ALA A 107 -12.22 -18.74 4.41
C ALA A 107 -12.06 -17.68 3.31
N ALA A 108 -12.44 -18.01 2.06
CA ALA A 108 -12.43 -17.05 0.96
C ALA A 108 -13.46 -15.93 1.16
N ALA A 109 -14.65 -16.26 1.68
CA ALA A 109 -15.68 -15.26 2.00
C ALA A 109 -15.24 -14.33 3.13
N ASP A 110 -14.64 -14.88 4.19
CA ASP A 110 -14.13 -14.11 5.32
C ASP A 110 -13.00 -13.16 4.89
N GLN A 111 -12.10 -13.63 4.00
CA GLN A 111 -11.05 -12.79 3.44
C GLN A 111 -11.63 -11.65 2.59
N ALA A 112 -12.63 -11.93 1.75
CA ALA A 112 -13.27 -10.89 0.93
C ALA A 112 -13.96 -9.81 1.77
N GLU A 113 -14.53 -10.18 2.92
CA GLU A 113 -15.12 -9.24 3.87
C GLU A 113 -14.06 -8.35 4.54
N LEU A 114 -12.93 -8.93 4.96
CA LEU A 114 -11.80 -8.17 5.49
C LEU A 114 -11.21 -7.20 4.46
N ASP A 115 -11.09 -7.64 3.21
CA ASP A 115 -10.60 -6.79 2.12
C ASP A 115 -11.58 -5.63 1.87
N ARG A 116 -12.90 -5.88 1.92
CA ARG A 116 -13.93 -4.82 1.82
C ARG A 116 -13.81 -3.82 2.96
N GLN A 117 -13.71 -4.29 4.20
CA GLN A 117 -13.58 -3.42 5.38
C GLN A 117 -12.30 -2.57 5.31
N THR A 118 -11.20 -3.15 4.84
CA THR A 118 -9.94 -2.43 4.65
C THR A 118 -10.09 -1.35 3.60
N ALA A 119 -10.71 -1.66 2.45
CA ALA A 119 -10.97 -0.69 1.39
C ALA A 119 -11.90 0.45 1.86
N GLU A 120 -12.95 0.14 2.63
CA GLU A 120 -13.84 1.14 3.24
C GLU A 120 -13.09 2.04 4.23
N ALA A 121 -12.24 1.47 5.09
CA ALA A 121 -11.42 2.24 6.04
C ALA A 121 -10.41 3.14 5.33
N GLU A 122 -9.76 2.65 4.26
CA GLU A 122 -8.87 3.45 3.42
C GLU A 122 -9.61 4.58 2.70
N ALA A 123 -10.81 4.33 2.20
CA ALA A 123 -11.64 5.34 1.56
C ALA A 123 -12.06 6.44 2.55
N LEU A 124 -12.45 6.06 3.78
CA LEU A 124 -12.75 7.01 4.86
C LEU A 124 -11.52 7.84 5.23
N ALA A 125 -10.36 7.22 5.38
CA ALA A 125 -9.11 7.92 5.69
C ALA A 125 -8.72 8.92 4.58
N ARG A 126 -8.91 8.55 3.30
CA ARG A 126 -8.71 9.46 2.16
C ARG A 126 -9.68 10.64 2.20
N ALA A 127 -10.96 10.38 2.43
CA ALA A 127 -11.97 11.43 2.51
C ALA A 127 -11.71 12.40 3.69
N GLU A 128 -11.23 11.90 4.82
CA GLU A 128 -10.84 12.73 5.96
C GLU A 128 -9.59 13.58 5.64
N ALA A 129 -8.59 12.99 4.97
CA ALA A 129 -7.41 13.71 4.52
C ALA A 129 -7.76 14.81 3.49
N GLU A 130 -8.67 14.52 2.54
CA GLU A 130 -9.17 15.49 1.57
C GLU A 130 -9.93 16.64 2.25
N LYS A 131 -10.81 16.33 3.21
CA LYS A 131 -11.50 17.38 3.99
C LYS A 131 -10.52 18.27 4.73
N LYS A 132 -9.52 17.68 5.39
CA LYS A 132 -8.50 18.45 6.10
C LYS A 132 -7.68 19.33 5.15
N ALA A 133 -7.29 18.80 3.99
CA ALA A 133 -6.61 19.57 2.96
C ALA A 133 -7.48 20.73 2.43
N ALA A 134 -8.79 20.50 2.25
CA ALA A 134 -9.74 21.54 1.83
C ALA A 134 -9.91 22.63 2.90
N GLU A 135 -9.95 22.26 4.19
CA GLU A 135 -9.99 23.22 5.30
C GLU A 135 -8.70 24.04 5.39
N GLU A 136 -7.53 23.41 5.24
CA GLU A 136 -6.23 24.10 5.21
C GLU A 136 -6.13 25.04 4.00
N ALA A 137 -6.61 24.63 2.83
CA ALA A 137 -6.68 25.46 1.63
C ALA A 137 -7.65 26.64 1.80
N ALA A 138 -8.81 26.42 2.42
CA ALA A 138 -9.78 27.48 2.73
C ALA A 138 -9.21 28.48 3.75
N ALA A 139 -8.47 28.00 4.76
CA ALA A 139 -7.80 28.86 5.73
C ALA A 139 -6.67 29.69 5.08
N ALA A 140 -5.90 29.09 4.17
CA ALA A 140 -4.88 29.80 3.39
C ALA A 140 -5.50 30.85 2.45
N ALA A 141 -6.62 30.53 1.80
CA ALA A 141 -7.36 31.47 0.95
C ALA A 141 -7.93 32.65 1.78
N ALA A 142 -8.50 32.38 2.95
CA ALA A 142 -9.01 33.43 3.85
C ALA A 142 -7.88 34.31 4.40
N ALA A 143 -6.70 33.75 4.68
CA ALA A 143 -5.52 34.51 5.07
C ALA A 143 -5.01 35.41 3.91
N ALA A 144 -4.98 34.88 2.69
CA ALA A 144 -4.61 35.65 1.50
C ALA A 144 -5.63 36.76 1.18
N GLU A 145 -6.92 36.54 1.42
CA GLU A 145 -7.97 37.55 1.22
C GLU A 145 -7.91 38.67 2.27
N GLN A 146 -7.54 38.36 3.53
CA GLN A 146 -7.25 39.40 4.54
C GLN A 146 -5.98 40.20 4.23
N GLU A 147 -4.98 39.59 3.61
CA GLU A 147 -3.76 40.27 3.15
C GLU A 147 -4.03 41.14 1.90
N ALA A 148 -4.93 40.71 1.02
CA ALA A 148 -5.37 41.46 -0.16
C ALA A 148 -6.29 42.65 0.19
N ALA A 149 -7.15 42.52 1.22
CA ALA A 149 -8.03 43.59 1.68
C ALA A 149 -7.27 44.77 2.36
N ALA A 150 -5.98 44.59 2.68
CA ALA A 150 -5.13 45.63 3.26
C ALA A 150 -4.38 46.50 2.22
N ALA A 151 -4.52 46.22 0.92
CA ALA A 151 -3.81 46.94 -0.15
C ALA A 151 -4.79 47.55 -1.18
N PRO A 152 -4.68 48.85 -1.52
CA PRO A 152 -5.52 49.40 -2.57
C PRO A 152 -5.05 48.91 -3.94
N ALA A 153 -5.96 48.34 -4.73
CA ALA A 153 -5.69 47.88 -6.09
C ALA A 153 -5.43 49.07 -7.02
N SER A 154 -4.36 48.99 -7.81
CA SER A 154 -4.02 49.93 -8.87
C SER A 154 -3.52 49.18 -10.11
N PRO A 155 -3.58 49.78 -11.32
CA PRO A 155 -3.36 49.11 -12.61
C PRO A 155 -1.98 48.45 -12.79
N THR A 156 -1.05 48.70 -11.87
CA THR A 156 0.32 48.17 -11.84
C THR A 156 0.41 46.67 -11.49
N GLN A 157 -0.67 46.06 -10.98
CA GLN A 157 -0.66 44.65 -10.55
C GLN A 157 -0.68 43.64 -11.70
N GLN A 158 -1.34 43.94 -12.84
CA GLN A 158 -1.36 43.03 -14.00
C GLN A 158 0.01 42.94 -14.69
N ALA A 159 0.74 44.05 -14.81
CA ALA A 159 2.11 44.05 -15.32
C ALA A 159 3.07 43.30 -14.38
N ARG A 160 2.82 43.37 -13.06
CA ARG A 160 3.61 42.66 -12.05
C ARG A 160 3.31 41.16 -12.02
N ALA A 161 2.05 40.75 -12.24
CA ALA A 161 1.65 39.35 -12.34
C ALA A 161 2.27 38.66 -13.58
N ALA A 162 2.29 39.34 -14.72
CA ALA A 162 2.98 38.87 -15.93
C ALA A 162 4.51 38.80 -15.73
N ALA A 163 5.10 39.76 -15.00
CA ALA A 163 6.52 39.72 -14.65
C ALA A 163 6.86 38.64 -13.61
N THR A 164 5.95 38.31 -12.69
CA THR A 164 6.14 37.20 -11.73
C THR A 164 5.98 35.83 -12.40
N ALA A 165 5.09 35.70 -13.40
CA ALA A 165 4.99 34.48 -14.20
C ALA A 165 6.24 34.25 -15.07
N ALA A 166 6.81 35.32 -15.64
CA ALA A 166 8.08 35.23 -16.35
C ALA A 166 9.28 34.95 -15.43
N ALA A 167 9.22 35.35 -14.15
CA ALA A 167 10.23 35.02 -13.15
C ALA A 167 10.07 33.59 -12.59
N SER A 168 8.86 33.01 -12.62
CA SER A 168 8.56 31.71 -12.03
C SER A 168 8.89 30.50 -12.92
N VAL A 169 9.47 30.70 -14.11
CA VAL A 169 10.04 29.60 -14.92
C VAL A 169 11.56 29.57 -14.86
N ALA A 170 12.19 30.55 -14.19
CA ALA A 170 13.63 30.55 -14.00
C ALA A 170 14.04 29.32 -13.17
N ALA A 171 14.83 28.42 -13.77
CA ALA A 171 15.35 27.25 -13.10
C ALA A 171 16.57 27.63 -12.24
N THR A 172 16.51 27.29 -10.95
CA THR A 172 17.62 27.42 -9.99
C THR A 172 18.14 26.06 -9.51
N ALA A 173 17.47 24.98 -9.88
CA ALA A 173 17.80 23.60 -9.57
C ALA A 173 17.74 22.73 -10.83
N VAL A 174 18.54 21.66 -10.84
CA VAL A 174 18.55 20.65 -11.91
C VAL A 174 17.79 19.42 -11.43
N ALA A 175 16.78 19.00 -12.19
CA ALA A 175 15.97 17.84 -11.89
C ALA A 175 16.76 16.54 -12.09
N ARG A 176 16.68 15.65 -11.10
CA ARG A 176 17.26 14.30 -11.19
C ARG A 176 16.23 13.34 -11.78
N ILE A 177 16.42 12.99 -13.05
CA ILE A 177 15.52 12.14 -13.81
C ILE A 177 16.13 10.73 -13.95
N SER A 178 15.38 9.72 -13.52
CA SER A 178 15.72 8.32 -13.67
C SER A 178 15.36 7.83 -15.07
N ASN A 179 16.38 7.54 -15.88
CA ASN A 179 16.27 7.15 -17.27
C ASN A 179 16.84 5.74 -17.48
N THR A 180 16.15 4.92 -18.26
CA THR A 180 16.56 3.53 -18.56
C THR A 180 16.72 3.25 -20.06
N ALA A 181 16.33 4.19 -20.93
CA ALA A 181 16.39 4.04 -22.39
C ALA A 181 17.02 5.24 -23.12
N GLY A 182 17.88 6.00 -22.43
CA GLY A 182 18.55 7.20 -22.95
C GLY A 182 18.13 8.49 -22.25
N SER A 183 18.71 9.63 -22.60
CA SER A 183 18.32 10.91 -22.00
C SER A 183 16.93 11.36 -22.46
N VAL A 184 16.24 12.12 -21.63
CA VAL A 184 15.07 12.89 -22.06
C VAL A 184 15.47 13.97 -23.08
N ARG A 185 14.49 14.50 -23.81
CA ARG A 185 14.72 15.65 -24.68
C ARG A 185 15.12 16.90 -23.87
N SER A 186 15.81 17.84 -24.50
CA SER A 186 16.26 19.06 -23.83
C SER A 186 15.09 19.89 -23.30
N GLN A 187 13.98 19.99 -24.04
CA GLN A 187 12.80 20.71 -23.56
C GLN A 187 12.20 20.07 -22.32
N THR A 188 12.13 18.73 -22.28
CA THR A 188 11.63 17.95 -21.14
C THR A 188 12.51 18.17 -19.92
N GLN A 189 13.84 18.19 -20.09
CA GLN A 189 14.76 18.52 -19.00
C GLN A 189 14.55 19.95 -18.50
N SER A 190 14.45 20.94 -19.40
CA SER A 190 14.22 22.34 -19.02
C SER A 190 12.89 22.54 -18.27
N ALA A 191 11.83 21.86 -18.70
CA ALA A 191 10.55 21.87 -18.00
C ALA A 191 10.67 21.25 -16.60
N ALA A 192 11.36 20.11 -16.48
CA ALA A 192 11.63 19.47 -15.19
C ALA A 192 12.40 20.41 -14.25
N ASP A 193 13.45 21.05 -14.74
CA ASP A 193 14.30 21.98 -13.98
C ASP A 193 13.48 23.18 -13.48
N ALA A 194 12.59 23.73 -14.31
CA ALA A 194 11.69 24.80 -13.90
C ALA A 194 10.72 24.35 -12.79
N VAL A 195 10.11 23.17 -12.92
CA VAL A 195 9.16 22.64 -11.93
C VAL A 195 9.84 22.38 -10.59
N VAL A 196 11.01 21.70 -10.58
CA VAL A 196 11.71 21.42 -9.31
C VAL A 196 12.25 22.68 -8.63
N SER A 197 12.45 23.75 -9.39
CA SER A 197 12.90 25.05 -8.85
C SER A 197 11.77 25.86 -8.24
N ASN A 198 10.57 25.79 -8.83
CA ASN A 198 9.49 26.73 -8.53
C ASN A 198 8.31 26.11 -7.77
N VAL A 199 8.18 24.77 -7.74
CA VAL A 199 7.17 24.08 -6.95
C VAL A 199 7.79 23.60 -5.62
N PRO A 200 7.37 24.17 -4.46
CA PRO A 200 7.88 23.74 -3.16
C PRO A 200 7.73 22.24 -2.93
N GLY A 201 8.83 21.57 -2.61
CA GLY A 201 8.86 20.11 -2.38
C GLY A 201 9.18 19.28 -3.62
N ALA A 202 9.05 19.81 -4.84
CA ALA A 202 9.32 19.05 -6.07
C ALA A 202 10.81 18.70 -6.26
N ALA A 203 11.75 19.47 -5.70
CA ALA A 203 13.18 19.11 -5.69
C ALA A 203 13.50 17.83 -4.88
N GLY A 204 12.59 17.42 -3.98
CA GLY A 204 12.78 16.27 -3.10
C GLY A 204 12.28 14.93 -3.67
N ILE A 205 11.55 14.95 -4.78
CA ILE A 205 10.96 13.75 -5.38
C ILE A 205 11.85 13.14 -6.48
N THR A 206 11.56 11.89 -6.84
CA THR A 206 12.17 11.25 -8.01
C THR A 206 11.31 11.50 -9.24
N LEU A 207 11.96 11.73 -10.39
CA LEU A 207 11.27 11.86 -11.66
C LEU A 207 11.57 10.64 -12.53
N GLY A 208 10.55 9.95 -13.00
CA GLY A 208 10.67 8.87 -13.98
C GLY A 208 10.74 9.43 -15.40
N GLY A 209 11.80 9.11 -16.14
CA GLY A 209 12.02 9.55 -17.51
C GLY A 209 11.89 8.40 -18.51
N THR A 210 12.88 8.24 -19.38
CA THR A 210 12.82 7.29 -20.50
C THR A 210 12.79 5.83 -20.05
N ARG A 211 11.98 5.02 -20.75
CA ARG A 211 11.92 3.56 -20.59
C ARG A 211 11.54 2.88 -21.91
N ALA A 212 12.26 1.81 -22.25
CA ALA A 212 12.08 1.10 -23.53
C ALA A 212 10.78 0.29 -23.58
N SER A 213 10.21 -0.07 -22.42
CA SER A 213 9.01 -0.88 -22.29
C SER A 213 7.70 -0.09 -22.41
N ALA A 214 7.75 1.24 -22.47
CA ALA A 214 6.53 2.03 -22.60
C ALA A 214 5.98 1.93 -24.04
N ALA A 215 4.68 1.65 -24.14
CA ALA A 215 4.00 1.43 -25.42
C ALA A 215 3.71 2.72 -26.21
N ASP A 216 3.84 3.89 -25.57
CA ASP A 216 3.56 5.19 -26.18
C ASP A 216 4.81 5.72 -26.93
N PRO A 217 4.83 5.74 -28.27
CA PRO A 217 5.97 6.24 -29.03
C PRO A 217 6.18 7.75 -28.87
N GLY A 218 5.16 8.49 -28.41
CA GLY A 218 5.20 9.92 -28.16
C GLY A 218 5.60 10.29 -26.74
N GLY A 219 5.60 9.34 -25.80
CA GLY A 219 5.77 9.60 -24.36
C GLY A 219 7.16 9.31 -23.79
N HIS A 220 7.26 8.37 -22.85
CA HIS A 220 8.53 8.06 -22.18
C HIS A 220 9.65 7.56 -23.10
N PRO A 221 9.42 6.63 -24.04
CA PRO A 221 10.49 6.13 -24.93
C PRO A 221 11.14 7.23 -25.78
N SER A 222 10.38 8.27 -26.16
CA SER A 222 10.86 9.39 -26.97
C SER A 222 11.56 10.48 -26.14
N GLY A 223 11.54 10.36 -24.80
CA GLY A 223 12.06 11.37 -23.89
C GLY A 223 11.19 12.62 -23.78
N LEU A 224 9.91 12.53 -24.15
CA LEU A 224 8.94 13.63 -24.10
C LEU A 224 7.97 13.53 -22.92
N ALA A 225 8.08 12.52 -22.07
CA ALA A 225 7.24 12.40 -20.87
C ALA A 225 8.04 12.24 -19.58
N LEU A 226 7.44 12.71 -18.48
CA LEU A 226 7.94 12.60 -17.12
C LEU A 226 6.85 12.16 -16.16
N ASP A 227 7.23 11.28 -15.23
CA ASP A 227 6.43 10.89 -14.07
C ASP A 227 7.01 11.56 -12.82
N TYR A 228 6.29 12.54 -12.24
CA TYR A 228 6.66 13.19 -10.99
C TYR A 228 6.16 12.34 -9.81
N MET A 229 7.05 11.56 -9.20
CA MET A 229 6.69 10.55 -8.18
C MET A 229 6.39 11.21 -6.83
N VAL A 230 5.13 11.52 -6.58
CA VAL A 230 4.66 12.17 -5.33
C VAL A 230 4.23 11.17 -4.26
N MET A 231 4.13 9.88 -4.61
CA MET A 231 3.71 8.80 -3.71
C MET A 231 2.36 9.13 -3.07
N SER A 232 2.28 9.19 -1.74
CA SER A 232 1.05 9.54 -1.01
C SER A 232 0.81 11.05 -0.86
N ASN A 233 1.72 11.91 -1.36
CA ASN A 233 1.59 13.36 -1.20
C ASN A 233 0.74 13.97 -2.32
N ALA A 234 -0.58 13.82 -2.21
CA ALA A 234 -1.52 14.34 -3.20
C ALA A 234 -1.45 15.87 -3.34
N ALA A 235 -1.22 16.60 -2.25
CA ALA A 235 -1.10 18.07 -2.28
C ALA A 235 0.10 18.55 -3.11
N LEU A 236 1.23 17.82 -3.08
CA LEU A 236 2.34 18.08 -3.99
C LEU A 236 1.97 17.77 -5.43
N GLY A 237 1.23 16.69 -5.68
CA GLY A 237 0.72 16.36 -7.01
C GLY A 237 -0.16 17.48 -7.57
N ASP A 238 -1.10 17.98 -6.77
CA ASP A 238 -1.98 19.09 -7.16
C ASP A 238 -1.19 20.37 -7.43
N ALA A 239 -0.19 20.69 -6.59
CA ALA A 239 0.69 21.84 -6.82
C ALA A 239 1.50 21.73 -8.12
N ILE A 240 2.00 20.53 -8.45
CA ILE A 240 2.69 20.26 -9.71
C ILE A 240 1.73 20.43 -10.90
N VAL A 241 0.51 19.89 -10.81
CA VAL A 241 -0.52 20.03 -11.85
C VAL A 241 -0.87 21.50 -12.08
N GLU A 242 -1.14 22.26 -11.03
CA GLU A 242 -1.51 23.68 -11.14
C GLU A 242 -0.37 24.52 -11.75
N TYR A 243 0.88 24.25 -11.38
CA TYR A 243 2.03 24.90 -12.01
C TYR A 243 2.12 24.58 -13.52
N HIS A 244 1.93 23.32 -13.91
CA HIS A 244 1.89 22.95 -15.34
C HIS A 244 0.73 23.59 -16.09
N ARG A 245 -0.44 23.74 -15.45
CA ARG A 245 -1.60 24.43 -16.05
C ARG A 245 -1.36 25.92 -16.24
N ALA A 246 -0.75 26.58 -15.26
CA ALA A 246 -0.42 28.00 -15.33
C ALA A 246 0.65 28.30 -16.39
N HIS A 247 1.63 27.40 -16.57
CA HIS A 247 2.77 27.57 -17.48
C HIS A 247 2.70 26.66 -18.71
N TRP A 248 1.50 26.23 -19.11
CA TRP A 248 1.29 25.18 -20.09
C TRP A 248 2.05 25.39 -21.41
N ALA A 249 1.89 26.58 -22.02
CA ALA A 249 2.55 26.90 -23.27
C ALA A 249 4.06 27.10 -23.12
N GLU A 250 4.50 27.65 -21.99
CA GLU A 250 5.91 27.96 -21.70
C GLU A 250 6.73 26.69 -21.45
N LEU A 251 6.14 25.72 -20.75
CA LEU A 251 6.73 24.40 -20.51
C LEU A 251 6.56 23.46 -21.71
N GLY A 252 5.74 23.83 -22.70
CA GLY A 252 5.43 22.99 -23.85
C GLY A 252 4.60 21.75 -23.49
N VAL A 253 3.68 21.85 -22.52
CA VAL A 253 2.82 20.73 -22.11
C VAL A 253 1.89 20.33 -23.25
N ASP A 254 1.77 19.03 -23.48
CA ASP A 254 0.84 18.41 -24.42
C ASP A 254 -0.38 17.86 -23.67
N TYR A 255 -0.16 17.07 -22.62
CA TYR A 255 -1.21 16.61 -21.72
C TYR A 255 -0.68 16.28 -20.32
N LEU A 256 -1.61 16.24 -19.36
CA LEU A 256 -1.37 15.80 -17.99
C LEU A 256 -2.24 14.59 -17.66
N ILE A 257 -1.74 13.67 -16.84
CA ILE A 257 -2.54 12.64 -16.19
C ILE A 257 -2.27 12.69 -14.68
N TRP A 258 -3.34 12.75 -13.88
CA TRP A 258 -3.24 12.76 -12.42
C TRP A 258 -4.52 12.20 -11.81
N GLN A 259 -4.42 11.31 -10.83
CA GLN A 259 -5.58 10.69 -10.15
C GLN A 259 -6.62 10.11 -11.13
N GLN A 260 -6.17 9.29 -12.08
CA GLN A 260 -7.02 8.58 -13.05
C GLN A 260 -7.89 9.50 -13.94
N ARG A 261 -7.41 10.73 -14.19
CA ARG A 261 -8.03 11.67 -15.12
C ARG A 261 -6.96 12.31 -15.99
N MET A 262 -7.33 12.62 -17.22
CA MET A 262 -6.47 13.26 -18.22
C MET A 262 -6.95 14.68 -18.50
N LEU A 263 -6.00 15.59 -18.71
CA LEU A 263 -6.23 16.95 -19.14
C LEU A 263 -5.38 17.20 -20.39
N SER A 264 -6.02 17.57 -21.51
CA SER A 264 -5.34 17.79 -22.80
C SER A 264 -5.24 19.26 -23.22
N SER A 265 -5.61 20.18 -22.33
CA SER A 265 -5.47 21.63 -22.55
C SER A 265 -5.55 22.38 -21.21
N PRO A 266 -4.91 23.56 -21.07
CA PRO A 266 -4.80 24.24 -19.78
C PRO A 266 -6.16 24.63 -19.16
N GLY A 267 -7.10 25.04 -20.01
CA GLY A 267 -8.48 25.38 -19.64
C GLY A 267 -9.51 24.28 -19.94
N GLY A 268 -9.05 23.08 -20.30
CA GLY A 268 -9.92 21.96 -20.64
C GLY A 268 -10.63 21.37 -19.43
N SER A 269 -11.58 20.48 -19.70
CA SER A 269 -12.18 19.63 -18.67
C SER A 269 -11.35 18.36 -18.47
N TRP A 270 -11.27 17.90 -17.23
CA TRP A 270 -10.70 16.59 -16.91
C TRP A 270 -11.56 15.47 -17.50
N GLN A 271 -10.93 14.54 -18.20
CA GLN A 271 -11.57 13.34 -18.73
C GLN A 271 -11.21 12.13 -17.86
N ALA A 272 -12.21 11.41 -17.37
CA ALA A 272 -11.99 10.20 -16.58
C ALA A 272 -11.32 9.11 -17.44
N MET A 273 -10.38 8.37 -16.85
CA MET A 273 -9.72 7.24 -17.48
C MET A 273 -10.31 5.92 -16.97
N GLU A 274 -10.29 4.90 -17.83
CA GLU A 274 -10.59 3.53 -17.43
C GLU A 274 -9.64 3.06 -16.32
N ASN A 275 -10.13 2.19 -15.46
CA ASN A 275 -9.30 1.57 -14.43
C ASN A 275 -8.35 0.55 -15.08
N ARG A 276 -7.03 0.76 -14.92
CA ARG A 276 -5.95 -0.06 -15.48
C ARG A 276 -5.39 -1.08 -14.48
N GLY A 277 -6.05 -1.28 -13.34
CA GLY A 277 -5.79 -2.38 -12.41
C GLY A 277 -4.76 -2.12 -11.32
N SER A 278 -4.15 -0.94 -11.23
CA SER A 278 -3.28 -0.57 -10.11
C SER A 278 -3.21 0.94 -9.88
N ALA A 279 -2.80 1.36 -8.68
CA ALA A 279 -2.63 2.77 -8.33
C ALA A 279 -1.65 3.48 -9.27
N THR A 280 -0.48 2.88 -9.52
CA THR A 280 0.51 3.43 -10.44
C THR A 280 -0.02 3.46 -11.88
N ALA A 281 -0.67 2.39 -12.37
CA ALA A 281 -1.23 2.40 -13.73
C ALA A 281 -2.34 3.45 -13.90
N ASN A 282 -3.03 3.78 -12.81
CA ASN A 282 -4.06 4.81 -12.74
C ASN A 282 -3.50 6.20 -12.37
N HIS A 283 -2.18 6.39 -12.28
CA HIS A 283 -1.53 7.66 -11.98
C HIS A 283 -1.99 8.27 -10.64
N MET A 284 -2.20 7.42 -9.64
CA MET A 284 -2.63 7.83 -8.30
C MET A 284 -1.46 8.26 -7.41
N ASP A 285 -0.23 7.89 -7.78
CA ASP A 285 1.01 8.10 -7.02
C ASP A 285 2.05 8.97 -7.73
N HIS A 286 1.74 9.42 -8.96
CA HIS A 286 2.57 10.34 -9.73
C HIS A 286 1.75 11.21 -10.68
N VAL A 287 2.22 12.43 -10.91
CA VAL A 287 1.72 13.28 -12.01
C VAL A 287 2.50 12.91 -13.26
N HIS A 288 1.80 12.49 -14.30
CA HIS A 288 2.40 12.26 -15.60
C HIS A 288 2.20 13.46 -16.50
N VAL A 289 3.25 13.88 -17.19
CA VAL A 289 3.27 15.02 -18.09
C VAL A 289 3.91 14.63 -19.40
N ASN A 290 3.23 14.90 -20.51
CA ASN A 290 3.80 14.83 -21.84
C ASN A 290 4.11 16.24 -22.36
N TYR A 291 5.20 16.39 -23.11
CA TYR A 291 5.69 17.65 -23.65
C TYR A 291 5.81 17.58 -25.19
N ASN A 292 5.76 18.75 -25.84
CA ASN A 292 5.87 18.95 -27.29
C ASN A 292 7.30 19.26 -27.78
#